data_AF-A0A9D8JX86-F1
#
_entry.id   AF-A0A9D8JX86-F1
#
_cell.length_a   1.000
_cell.length_b   1.000
_cell.length_c   1.000
_cell.angle_alpha   90.00
_cell.angle_beta   90.00
_cell.angle_gamma   90.00
#
_symmetry.space_group_name_H-M   'P 1'
#
loop_
_entity.id
_entity.type
_entity.pdbx_description
1 polymer ?
#
loop_
_entity_poly.entity_id
_entity_poly.type
_entity_poly.pdbx_seq_one_letter_code
_entity_poly.pdbx_strand_id
1 'polypeptide(L)'
;MKLHRHLAEAHLDLVATEHDEATGKMKYVITCPVCGLKYQHAVKPRYKDPRFLDEYKAEIALVAFDQLLYHLQEKHPEENSNSHPPTSS
;
A
#
# COMPACT_ATOMS: atom_id res chain seq x y z
N MET A 1 -7.85 11.68 -9.18
CA MET A 1 -7.83 10.36 -8.52
C MET A 1 -7.59 9.17 -9.47
N LYS A 2 -6.96 9.34 -10.65
CA LYS A 2 -6.75 8.22 -11.60
C LYS A 2 -5.52 7.36 -11.24
N LEU A 3 -4.51 7.98 -10.62
CA LEU A 3 -3.26 7.35 -10.20
C LEU A 3 -3.46 6.32 -9.06
N HIS A 4 -4.19 6.70 -8.00
CA HIS A 4 -4.46 5.80 -6.86
C HIS A 4 -5.19 4.53 -7.29
N ARG A 5 -6.21 4.67 -8.14
CA ARG A 5 -6.98 3.52 -8.63
C ARG A 5 -6.13 2.62 -9.53
N HIS A 6 -5.32 3.20 -10.42
CA HIS A 6 -4.42 2.42 -11.27
C HIS A 6 -3.37 1.66 -10.46
N LEU A 7 -2.80 2.27 -9.42
CA LEU A 7 -1.86 1.59 -8.50
C LEU A 7 -2.52 0.44 -7.75
N ALA A 8 -3.74 0.63 -7.25
CA ALA A 8 -4.50 -0.46 -6.64
C ALA A 8 -4.79 -1.56 -7.66
N GLU A 9 -5.29 -1.24 -8.85
CA GLU A 9 -5.67 -2.26 -9.84
C GLU A 9 -4.45 -3.03 -10.41
N ALA A 10 -3.30 -2.37 -10.60
CA ALA A 10 -2.13 -2.96 -11.25
C ALA A 10 -1.06 -3.53 -10.29
N HIS A 11 -1.05 -3.09 -9.03
CA HIS A 11 0.02 -3.40 -8.07
C HIS A 11 -0.49 -3.89 -6.72
N LEU A 12 -1.72 -4.39 -6.65
CA LEU A 12 -2.34 -4.96 -5.44
C LEU A 12 -1.46 -6.00 -4.73
N ASP A 13 -0.55 -6.65 -5.44
CA ASP A 13 0.44 -7.61 -4.92
C ASP A 13 1.52 -6.98 -4.01
N LEU A 14 1.76 -5.67 -4.10
CA LEU A 14 2.69 -4.95 -3.23
C LEU A 14 2.16 -4.75 -1.81
N VAL A 15 0.87 -4.94 -1.61
CA VAL A 15 0.19 -4.80 -0.31
C VAL A 15 -0.06 -6.20 0.25
N ALA A 16 0.67 -6.53 1.32
CA ALA A 16 0.46 -7.78 2.05
C ALA A 16 -0.57 -7.57 3.15
N THR A 17 -1.51 -8.50 3.29
CA THR A 17 -2.45 -8.56 4.42
C THR A 17 -2.09 -9.74 5.31
N GLU A 18 -2.01 -9.51 6.61
CA GLU A 18 -1.73 -10.55 7.60
C GLU A 18 -2.92 -10.67 8.55
N HIS A 19 -3.38 -11.91 8.76
CA HIS A 19 -4.38 -12.27 9.75
C HIS A 19 -3.76 -13.22 10.77
N ASP A 20 -3.73 -12.80 12.03
CA ASP A 20 -3.37 -13.65 13.16
C ASP A 20 -4.64 -14.29 13.72
N GLU A 21 -4.84 -15.58 13.43
CA GLU A 21 -6.01 -16.33 13.87
C GLU A 21 -6.06 -16.55 15.39
N ALA A 22 -4.91 -16.56 16.07
CA ALA A 22 -4.84 -16.78 17.52
C ALA A 22 -5.29 -15.53 18.29
N THR A 23 -4.94 -14.34 17.79
CA THR A 23 -5.30 -13.06 18.43
C THR A 23 -6.46 -12.33 17.76
N GLY A 24 -6.89 -12.77 16.57
CA GLY A 24 -7.88 -12.11 15.72
C GLY A 24 -7.41 -10.75 15.18
N LYS A 25 -6.11 -10.47 15.21
CA LYS A 25 -5.55 -9.21 14.74
C LYS A 25 -5.37 -9.28 13.23
N MET A 26 -5.83 -8.23 12.56
CA MET A 26 -5.62 -8.05 11.13
C MET A 26 -4.73 -6.81 10.92
N LYS A 27 -3.86 -6.86 9.93
CA LYS A 27 -3.05 -5.73 9.51
C LYS A 27 -2.75 -5.80 8.03
N TYR A 28 -2.43 -4.65 7.44
CA TYR A 28 -1.80 -4.60 6.13
C TYR A 28 -0.39 -4.04 6.24
N VAL A 29 0.45 -4.43 5.28
CA VAL A 29 1.84 -4.04 5.17
C VAL A 29 2.13 -3.62 3.73
N ILE A 30 2.72 -2.44 3.58
CA ILE A 30 3.31 -2.00 2.31
C ILE A 30 4.77 -1.63 2.54
N THR A 31 5.64 -2.02 1.62
CA THR A 31 7.08 -1.76 1.72
C THR A 31 7.46 -0.68 0.71
N CYS A 32 8.16 0.36 1.15
CA CYS A 32 8.74 1.34 0.24
C CYS A 32 9.81 0.66 -0.63
N PRO A 33 9.70 0.71 -1.97
CA PRO A 33 10.66 0.06 -2.84
C PRO A 33 12.02 0.78 -2.88
N VAL A 34 12.09 2.04 -2.44
CA VAL A 34 13.31 2.85 -2.48
C VAL A 34 14.18 2.62 -1.24
N CYS A 35 13.60 2.69 -0.04
CA CYS A 35 14.35 2.58 1.22
C CYS A 35 14.06 1.31 2.03
N GLY A 36 13.13 0.47 1.59
CA GLY A 36 12.73 -0.75 2.29
C GLY A 36 11.92 -0.53 3.57
N LEU A 37 11.52 0.72 3.87
CA LEU A 37 10.70 1.03 5.05
C LEU A 37 9.35 0.32 4.93
N LYS A 38 8.97 -0.42 5.98
CA LYS A 38 7.69 -1.13 6.06
C LYS A 38 6.67 -0.28 6.81
N TYR A 39 5.60 0.11 6.14
CA TYR A 39 4.43 0.70 6.75
C TYR A 39 3.47 -0.42 7.13
N GLN A 40 3.18 -0.55 8.42
CA GLN A 40 2.27 -1.56 8.96
C GLN A 40 1.13 -0.86 9.68
N HIS A 41 -0.11 -1.20 9.32
CA HIS A 41 -1.28 -0.65 9.99
C HIS A 41 -2.23 -1.74 10.45
N ALA A 42 -2.59 -1.69 11.74
CA ALA A 42 -3.60 -2.58 12.28
C ALA A 42 -4.99 -2.20 11.73
N VAL A 43 -5.74 -3.20 11.31
CA VAL A 43 -7.11 -3.09 10.82
C VAL A 43 -8.03 -3.65 11.90
N LYS A 44 -9.09 -2.91 12.22
CA LYS A 44 -10.12 -3.35 13.17
C LYS A 44 -11.41 -3.62 12.41
N PRO A 45 -11.63 -4.85 11.91
CA PRO A 45 -12.87 -5.20 11.22
C PRO A 45 -14.07 -5.01 12.15
N ARG A 46 -15.15 -4.44 11.62
CA ARG A 46 -16.43 -4.39 12.34
C ARG A 46 -16.91 -5.84 12.49
N TYR A 47 -17.36 -6.21 13.70
CA TYR A 47 -17.82 -7.58 14.02
C TYR A 47 -16.79 -8.72 13.90
N LYS A 48 -15.48 -8.42 13.81
CA LYS A 48 -14.43 -9.44 13.64
C LYS A 48 -14.64 -10.36 12.43
N ASP A 49 -15.19 -9.84 11.32
CA ASP A 49 -15.41 -10.65 10.12
C ASP A 49 -14.05 -11.17 9.58
N PRO A 50 -13.82 -12.49 9.55
CA PRO A 50 -12.58 -13.08 9.04
C PRO A 50 -12.33 -12.79 7.56
N ARG A 51 -13.38 -12.45 6.79
CA ARG A 51 -13.29 -12.15 5.36
C ARG A 51 -12.99 -10.68 5.07
N PHE A 52 -12.90 -9.83 6.11
CA PHE A 52 -12.73 -8.39 5.94
C PHE A 52 -11.51 -8.03 5.06
N LEU A 53 -10.38 -8.71 5.27
CA LEU A 53 -9.17 -8.43 4.49
C LEU A 53 -9.33 -8.73 3.00
N ASP A 54 -10.15 -9.74 2.66
CA ASP A 54 -10.43 -10.13 1.29
C ASP A 54 -11.49 -9.22 0.65
N GLU A 55 -12.60 -8.99 1.37
CA GLU A 55 -13.71 -8.16 0.91
C GLU A 55 -13.29 -6.70 0.66
N TYR A 56 -12.42 -6.16 1.51
CA TYR A 56 -11.96 -4.77 1.45
C TYR A 56 -10.53 -4.65 0.93
N LYS A 57 -10.02 -5.66 0.21
CA LYS A 57 -8.63 -5.70 -0.25
C LYS A 57 -8.26 -4.48 -1.10
N ALA A 58 -9.16 -4.05 -1.98
CA ALA A 58 -8.94 -2.91 -2.86
C ALA A 58 -8.89 -1.59 -2.07
N GLU A 59 -9.79 -1.40 -1.12
CA GLU A 59 -9.85 -0.23 -0.24
C GLU A 59 -8.63 -0.15 0.68
N ILE A 60 -8.23 -1.30 1.25
CA ILE A 60 -7.00 -1.42 2.03
C ILE A 60 -5.79 -1.03 1.19
N ALA A 61 -5.71 -1.52 -0.05
CA ALA A 61 -4.63 -1.18 -0.97
C ALA A 61 -4.61 0.32 -1.30
N LEU A 62 -5.76 0.95 -1.52
CA LEU A 62 -5.83 2.40 -1.76
C LEU A 62 -5.24 3.20 -0.60
N VAL A 63 -5.59 2.86 0.64
CA VAL A 63 -5.04 3.54 1.83
C VAL A 63 -3.54 3.27 1.97
N ALA A 64 -3.09 2.03 1.74
CA ALA A 64 -1.68 1.68 1.79
C ALA A 64 -0.85 2.44 0.75
N PHE A 65 -1.36 2.54 -0.49
CA PHE A 65 -0.70 3.28 -1.57
C PHE A 65 -0.66 4.78 -1.31
N ASP A 66 -1.72 5.35 -0.76
CA ASP A 66 -1.74 6.76 -0.36
C ASP A 66 -0.61 7.06 0.65
N GLN A 67 -0.46 6.22 1.68
CA GLN A 67 0.64 6.32 2.64
C GLN A 67 2.02 6.19 2.00
N LEU A 68 2.18 5.25 1.06
CA LEU A 68 3.44 5.08 0.32
C LEU A 68 3.75 6.31 -0.54
N LEU A 69 2.75 6.87 -1.23
CA LEU A 69 2.92 8.07 -2.04
C LEU A 69 3.32 9.27 -1.20
N TYR A 70 2.68 9.47 -0.05
CA TYR A 70 3.08 10.51 0.90
C TYR A 70 4.55 10.33 1.33
N HIS A 71 4.94 9.11 1.69
CA HIS A 71 6.34 8.82 2.05
C HIS A 71 7.31 9.12 0.90
N LEU A 72 7.00 8.70 -0.33
CA LEU A 72 7.84 8.95 -1.50
C LEU A 72 7.97 10.45 -1.77
N GLN A 73 6.88 11.21 -1.67
CA GLN A 73 6.91 12.66 -1.85
C GLN A 73 7.79 13.36 -0.79
N GLU A 74 7.73 12.92 0.47
CA GLU A 74 8.47 13.54 1.56
C GLU A 74 9.93 13.11 1.66
N LYS A 75 10.24 11.85 1.35
CA LYS A 75 11.56 11.24 1.59
C LYS A 75 12.35 10.93 0.32
N HIS A 76 11.67 10.82 -0.82
CA HIS A 76 12.27 10.44 -2.11
C HIS A 76 11.77 11.35 -3.26
N PRO A 77 11.91 12.68 -3.13
CA PRO A 77 11.35 13.62 -4.12
C PRO A 77 11.93 13.45 -5.53
N GLU A 78 13.18 12.99 -5.66
CA GLU A 78 13.84 12.76 -6.95
C GLU A 78 13.32 11.50 -7.66
N GLU A 79 13.03 10.45 -6.92
CA GLU A 79 12.49 9.18 -7.45
C GLU A 79 11.02 9.31 -7.87
N ASN A 80 10.27 10.26 -7.29
CA ASN A 80 8.90 10.55 -7.69
C ASN A 80 8.80 11.28 -9.04
N SER A 81 9.93 11.78 -9.57
CA SER A 81 9.99 12.57 -10.80
C SER A 81 10.32 11.74 -12.04
N ASN A 82 10.70 10.46 -11.89
CA ASN A 82 11.37 9.70 -12.96
C ASN A 82 10.46 8.74 -13.74
N SER A 83 9.28 9.20 -14.16
CA SER A 83 8.49 8.57 -15.23
C SER A 83 8.82 9.09 -16.63
N HIS A 84 10.00 9.72 -16.83
CA HIS A 84 10.46 10.17 -18.13
C HIS A 84 11.76 9.46 -18.50
N PRO A 85 11.88 8.86 -19.69
CA PRO A 85 13.17 8.33 -20.13
C PRO A 85 14.17 9.47 -20.30
N PRO A 86 15.47 9.25 -20.04
CA PRO A 86 16.48 10.24 -20.36
C PRO A 86 16.52 10.39 -21.89
N THR A 87 16.08 11.54 -22.40
CA THR A 87 16.42 11.94 -23.77
C THR A 87 17.92 12.26 -23.77
N SER A 88 18.71 11.31 -24.24
CA SER A 88 20.12 11.52 -24.59
C SER A 88 20.22 12.69 -25.59
N SER A 89 21.16 13.59 -25.36
CA SER A 89 21.70 14.53 -26.35
C SER A 89 23.21 14.52 -26.24
#